data_AF-A0A9D4DKW4-F1
#
_entry.id   AF-A0A9D4DKW4-F1
#
_cell.length_a   1.000
_cell.length_b   1.000
_cell.length_c   1.000
_cell.angle_alpha   90.00
_cell.angle_beta   90.00
_cell.angle_gamma   90.00
#
_symmetry.space_group_name_H-M   'P 1'
#
loop_
_entity.id
_entity.type
_entity.pdbx_description
1 polymer ?
#
loop_
_entity_poly.entity_id
_entity_poly.type
_entity_poly.pdbx_seq_one_letter_code
_entity_poly.pdbx_strand_id
1 'polypeptide(L)'
;MIIHGTGDDNVHFQNSAQFIKALVEEDVYFRHQIYPDENHFLNGKSTKIHLYNTMEDFILHCYGKPKSIIEFISEPSEKDVDPPEEEETE
;
A
#
# COMPACT_ATOMS: atom_id res chain seq x y z
N MET A 1 -1.38 5.46 -3.65
CA MET A 1 -0.28 6.13 -2.91
C MET A 1 0.46 7.04 -3.88
N ILE A 2 0.83 8.25 -3.46
CA ILE A 2 1.65 9.20 -4.23
C ILE A 2 2.95 9.43 -3.45
N ILE A 3 4.10 9.47 -4.11
CA ILE A 3 5.40 9.75 -3.47
C ILE A 3 6.16 10.74 -4.36
N HIS A 4 6.70 11.81 -3.78
CA HIS A 4 7.45 12.81 -4.55
C HIS A 4 8.47 13.56 -3.68
N GLY A 5 9.67 13.80 -4.22
CA GLY A 5 10.64 14.73 -3.67
C GLY A 5 10.31 16.19 -4.02
N THR A 6 10.42 17.13 -3.07
CA THR A 6 10.09 18.54 -3.37
C THR A 6 11.15 19.22 -4.24
N GLY A 7 12.35 18.66 -4.31
CA GLY A 7 13.49 19.16 -5.08
C GLY A 7 13.67 18.48 -6.44
N ASP A 8 12.65 17.80 -6.96
CA ASP A 8 12.71 17.15 -8.27
C ASP A 8 12.82 18.18 -9.41
N ASP A 9 13.95 18.11 -10.11
CA ASP A 9 14.34 18.97 -11.22
C ASP A 9 13.93 18.44 -12.60
N ASN A 10 13.49 17.18 -12.68
CA ASN A 10 13.08 16.52 -13.92
C ASN A 10 11.55 16.39 -14.03
N VAL A 11 10.92 15.88 -12.97
CA VAL A 11 9.46 15.78 -12.86
C VAL A 11 9.04 16.68 -11.72
N HIS A 12 8.74 17.93 -12.01
CA HIS A 12 8.48 18.90 -10.94
C HIS A 12 7.32 18.51 -10.00
N PHE A 13 7.48 18.83 -8.71
CA PHE A 13 6.50 18.55 -7.65
C PHE A 13 5.09 19.10 -7.95
N GLN A 14 5.00 20.17 -8.74
CA GLN A 14 3.75 20.78 -9.22
C GLN A 14 2.82 19.76 -9.87
N ASN A 15 3.36 18.73 -10.55
CA ASN A 15 2.55 17.66 -11.14
C ASN A 15 1.76 16.90 -10.07
N SER A 16 2.42 16.49 -8.98
CA SER A 16 1.75 15.84 -7.87
C SER A 16 0.80 16.79 -7.14
N ALA A 17 1.18 18.06 -6.97
CA ALA A 17 0.31 19.05 -6.34
C ALA A 17 -1.00 19.26 -7.12
N GLN A 18 -0.94 19.32 -8.45
CA GLN A 18 -2.13 19.43 -9.30
C GLN A 18 -3.03 18.20 -9.20
N PHE A 19 -2.46 17.00 -9.21
CA PHE A 19 -3.23 15.77 -9.06
C PHE A 19 -3.88 15.66 -7.68
N ILE A 20 -3.15 15.98 -6.61
CA ILE A 20 -3.67 16.02 -5.24
C ILE A 20 -4.84 16.99 -5.12
N LYS A 21 -4.71 18.19 -5.71
CA LYS A 21 -5.81 19.16 -5.73
C LYS A 21 -7.08 18.56 -6.34
N ALA A 22 -6.96 17.89 -7.49
CA ALA A 22 -8.11 17.24 -8.14
C ALA A 22 -8.71 16.10 -7.28
N LEU A 23 -7.88 15.29 -6.63
CA LEU A 23 -8.36 14.24 -5.71
C LEU A 23 -9.14 14.82 -4.52
N VAL A 24 -8.67 15.95 -3.97
CA VAL A 24 -9.35 16.65 -2.87
C VAL A 24 -10.68 17.26 -3.33
N GLU A 25 -10.72 17.85 -4.52
CA GLU A 25 -11.95 18.43 -5.09
C GLU A 25 -13.04 17.36 -5.32
N GLU A 26 -12.65 16.11 -5.58
CA GLU A 26 -13.54 14.97 -5.83
C GLU A 26 -13.77 14.07 -4.59
N ASP A 27 -13.33 14.49 -3.39
CA ASP A 27 -13.45 13.72 -2.13
C ASP A 27 -12.87 12.28 -2.23
N VAL A 28 -11.76 12.12 -2.95
CA VAL A 28 -11.07 10.83 -3.09
C VAL A 28 -9.99 10.69 -2.02
N TYR A 29 -10.11 9.67 -1.17
CA TYR A 29 -9.08 9.36 -0.18
C TYR A 29 -7.79 8.85 -0.84
N PHE A 30 -6.65 9.40 -0.42
CA PHE A 30 -5.34 8.96 -0.87
C PHE A 30 -4.30 9.00 0.26
N ARG A 31 -3.18 8.31 0.04
CA ARG A 31 -1.96 8.45 0.85
C ARG A 31 -0.89 9.16 0.05
N HIS A 32 -0.19 10.09 0.67
CA HIS A 32 0.88 10.87 0.05
C HIS A 32 2.10 10.93 0.98
N GLN A 33 3.29 10.68 0.43
CA GLN A 33 4.57 10.82 1.11
C GLN A 33 5.44 11.86 0.37
N ILE A 34 5.90 12.87 1.11
CA ILE A 34 6.80 13.90 0.58
C ILE A 34 8.20 13.66 1.13
N TYR A 35 9.22 13.85 0.30
CA TYR A 35 10.61 13.90 0.73
C TYR A 35 11.18 15.31 0.48
N PRO A 36 11.31 16.14 1.53
CA PRO A 36 11.83 17.49 1.40
C PRO A 36 13.26 17.51 0.83
N ASP A 37 13.54 18.47 -0.05
CA ASP A 37 14.83 18.74 -0.69
C ASP A 37 15.43 17.57 -1.51
N GLU A 38 14.70 16.47 -1.64
CA GLU A 38 15.11 15.33 -2.46
C GLU A 38 14.76 15.55 -3.93
N ASN A 39 15.69 15.18 -4.80
CA ASN A 39 15.52 15.25 -6.26
C ASN A 39 14.84 13.99 -6.81
N HIS A 40 14.82 13.86 -8.14
CA HIS A 40 14.20 12.75 -8.86
C HIS A 40 14.63 11.35 -8.40
N PHE A 41 15.84 11.22 -7.84
CA PHE A 41 16.40 9.93 -7.43
C PHE A 41 16.14 9.56 -5.97
N LEU A 42 15.56 10.49 -5.17
CA LEU A 42 15.34 10.32 -3.73
C LEU A 42 16.61 9.76 -3.05
N ASN A 43 17.65 10.57 -3.06
CA ASN A 43 19.00 10.18 -2.67
C ASN A 43 19.12 10.07 -1.15
N GLY A 44 20.26 9.53 -0.69
CA GLY A 44 20.51 9.39 0.75
C GLY A 44 20.01 8.06 1.32
N LYS A 45 20.83 7.49 2.22
CA LYS A 45 20.58 6.18 2.83
C LYS A 45 19.28 6.17 3.63
N SER A 46 19.04 7.20 4.44
CA SER A 46 17.85 7.28 5.30
C SER A 46 16.57 7.48 4.48
N THR A 47 16.59 8.34 3.47
CA THR A 47 15.48 8.56 2.53
C THR A 47 15.06 7.25 1.86
N LYS A 48 16.02 6.49 1.31
CA LYS A 48 15.73 5.20 0.67
C LYS A 48 15.18 4.17 1.63
N ILE A 49 15.73 4.05 2.84
CA ILE A 49 15.20 3.13 3.85
C ILE A 49 13.75 3.51 4.19
N HIS A 50 13.48 4.80 4.43
CA HIS A 50 12.12 5.26 4.72
C HIS A 50 11.19 5.00 3.53
N LEU A 51 11.65 5.23 2.30
CA LEU A 51 10.89 5.01 1.06
C LEU A 51 10.41 3.57 0.96
N TYR A 52 11.33 2.62 1.07
CA TYR A 52 10.99 1.21 0.97
C TYR A 52 10.10 0.74 2.12
N ASN A 53 10.34 1.19 3.35
CA ASN A 53 9.47 0.86 4.49
C ASN A 53 8.05 1.42 4.31
N THR A 54 7.92 2.64 3.76
CA THR A 54 6.60 3.26 3.52
C THR A 54 5.84 2.52 2.41
N MET A 55 6.55 2.09 1.36
CA MET A 55 5.96 1.28 0.29
C MET A 55 5.54 -0.10 0.79
N GLU A 56 6.38 -0.75 1.61
CA GLU A 56 6.08 -2.03 2.25
C GLU A 56 4.84 -1.93 3.13
N ASP A 57 4.77 -0.94 4.02
CA ASP A 57 3.58 -0.70 4.86
C ASP A 57 2.31 -0.52 4.01
N PHE A 58 2.39 0.27 2.94
CA PHE A 58 1.25 0.47 2.04
C PHE A 58 0.78 -0.84 1.39
N ILE A 59 1.71 -1.66 0.87
CA ILE A 59 1.38 -2.93 0.23
C ILE A 59 0.78 -3.91 1.24
N LEU A 60 1.40 -4.06 2.42
CA LEU A 60 0.92 -4.93 3.48
C LEU A 60 -0.44 -4.50 4.01
N HIS A 61 -0.71 -3.19 4.06
CA HIS A 61 -2.03 -2.66 4.43
C HIS A 61 -3.09 -2.97 3.37
N CYS A 62 -2.75 -2.92 2.08
CA CYS A 62 -3.69 -3.19 1.00
C CYS A 62 -3.99 -4.67 0.81
N TYR A 63 -2.99 -5.55 0.95
CA TYR A 63 -3.07 -6.95 0.57
C TYR A 63 -2.93 -7.94 1.74
N GLY A 64 -2.66 -7.42 2.94
CA GLY A 64 -2.33 -8.25 4.10
C GLY A 64 -0.88 -8.74 4.10
N LYS A 65 -0.45 -9.29 5.24
CA LYS A 65 0.84 -9.96 5.33
C LYS A 65 0.76 -11.33 4.65
N PRO A 66 1.82 -11.74 3.94
CA PRO A 66 1.88 -13.11 3.44
C PRO A 66 1.77 -14.05 4.64
N LYS A 67 0.89 -15.05 4.51
CA LYS A 67 0.75 -16.09 5.53
C LYS A 67 2.10 -16.76 5.72
N SER A 68 2.49 -16.97 6.96
CA SER A 68 3.67 -17.78 7.24
C SER A 68 3.44 -19.23 6.77
N ILE A 69 4.51 -19.98 6.51
CA ILE A 69 4.40 -21.41 6.19
C ILE A 69 3.62 -22.15 7.29
N ILE A 70 3.78 -21.73 8.55
CA ILE A 70 3.06 -22.32 9.69
C ILE A 70 1.56 -22.04 9.60
N GLU A 71 1.17 -20.80 9.28
CA GLU A 71 -0.24 -20.44 9.08
C GLU A 71 -0.86 -21.21 7.93
N PHE A 72 -0.12 -21.36 6.82
CA PHE A 72 -0.58 -22.11 5.65
C PHE A 72 -0.79 -23.61 5.93
N ILE A 73 0.06 -24.21 6.77
CA ILE A 73 -0.07 -25.63 7.17
C ILE A 73 -1.13 -25.82 8.25
N SER A 74 -1.36 -24.80 9.09
CA SER A 74 -2.37 -24.84 10.15
C SER A 74 -3.81 -24.64 9.65
N GLU A 75 -3.99 -24.14 8.44
CA GLU A 75 -5.31 -24.00 7.84
C GLU A 75 -5.82 -25.36 7.34
N PRO A 76 -7.03 -25.78 7.76
CA PRO A 76 -7.63 -27.00 7.25
C PRO A 76 -7.84 -26.86 5.74
N SER A 77 -7.63 -27.94 5.00
CA SER A 77 -7.83 -27.89 3.55
C SER A 77 -9.30 -27.62 3.26
N GLU A 78 -9.62 -26.84 2.22
CA GLU A 78 -11.03 -26.56 1.82
C GLU A 78 -11.85 -27.84 1.56
N LYS A 79 -11.19 -29.01 1.43
CA LYS A 79 -11.82 -30.32 1.26
C LYS A 79 -12.28 -30.97 2.57
N ASP A 80 -11.88 -30.43 3.71
CA ASP A 80 -12.20 -30.95 5.05
C ASP A 80 -13.34 -30.16 5.74
N VAL A 81 -13.96 -29.22 5.02
CA VAL A 81 -15.15 -28.51 5.49
C VAL A 81 -16.35 -29.41 5.23
N ASP A 82 -16.85 -30.05 6.29
CA ASP A 82 -18.07 -30.86 6.22
C ASP A 82 -19.21 -30.04 5.58
N PRO A 83 -19.98 -30.62 4.63
CA PRO A 83 -21.11 -29.94 4.04
C PRO A 83 -22.08 -29.51 5.16
N PRO A 84 -22.72 -28.33 5.01
CA PRO A 84 -23.68 -27.87 6.00
C PRO A 84 -24.77 -28.93 6.19
N GLU A 85 -25.03 -29.32 7.44
CA GLU A 85 -26.15 -30.19 7.79
C GLU A 85 -27.42 -29.59 7.18
N GLU A 86 -28.03 -30.31 6.23
CA GLU A 86 -29.33 -29.93 5.69
C GLU A 86 -30.33 -30.03 6.84
N GLU A 87 -30.78 -28.87 7.32
CA GLU A 87 -31.85 -28.75 8.30
C GLU A 87 -33.13 -29.30 7.64
N GLU A 88 -33.46 -30.56 7.93
CA GLU A 88 -34.70 -31.20 7.49
C GLU A 88 -35.89 -30.43 8.09
N THR A 89 -36.44 -29.50 7.32
CA THR A 89 -37.71 -28.84 7.67
C THR A 89 -38.85 -29.82 7.38
N GLU A 90 -39.46 -30.32 8.46
CA GLU A 90 -40.68 -31.14 8.48
C GLU A 90 -41.93 -30.37 8.01
#